data_AF-A0A2R6F3L7-F1
#
_entry.id   AF-A0A2R6F3L7-F1
#
_cell.length_a   1.000
_cell.length_b   1.000
_cell.length_c   1.000
_cell.angle_alpha   90.00
_cell.angle_beta   90.00
_cell.angle_gamma   90.00
#
_symmetry.space_group_name_H-M   'P 1'
#
loop_
_entity.id
_entity.type
_entity.pdbx_description
1 polymer ?
#
loop_
_entity_poly.entity_id
_entity_poly.type
_entity_poly.pdbx_seq_one_letter_code
_entity_poly.pdbx_strand_id
1 'polypeptide(L)'
;MASTSGRLARFKQPEYTGENRCLPCTVVNTIIALVLSVAVVAGVARVTSPIAGLAVGVVLLGCSLGAIYLRGYLVPGTPELTKQYFPPWLLGLFGKEPEGQTDVTADTEIDPEAELLGVGALEPCEEGEDLCLTASFRESWFEEIGRVKAESEGSRERLLALLGLEEANVRFTEHGRAFQAFVDGTVVGRWESEAAF
;
A
#
# COMPACT_ATOMS: atom_id res chain seq x y z
N MET A 1 -2.77 -6.63 -32.64
CA MET A 1 -1.58 -6.94 -31.83
C MET A 1 -1.90 -7.01 -30.32
N ALA A 2 -2.85 -7.86 -29.88
CA ALA A 2 -3.33 -7.84 -28.47
C ALA A 2 -3.24 -9.19 -27.72
N SER A 3 -2.66 -10.25 -28.30
CA SER A 3 -2.65 -11.58 -27.65
C SER A 3 -1.46 -11.86 -26.73
N THR A 4 -0.37 -11.08 -26.81
CA THR A 4 0.82 -11.32 -25.97
C THR A 4 0.65 -10.74 -24.56
N SER A 5 -0.09 -9.63 -24.42
CA SER A 5 -0.34 -8.99 -23.12
C SER A 5 -1.18 -9.87 -22.19
N GLY A 6 -2.18 -10.59 -22.70
CA GLY A 6 -3.05 -11.44 -21.85
C GLY A 6 -2.34 -12.63 -21.20
N ARG A 7 -1.39 -13.27 -21.91
CA ARG A 7 -0.64 -14.43 -21.36
C ARG A 7 0.48 -14.00 -20.41
N LEU A 8 1.21 -12.93 -20.74
CA LEU A 8 2.26 -12.40 -19.86
C LEU A 8 1.67 -11.72 -18.62
N ALA A 9 0.51 -11.08 -18.72
CA ALA A 9 -0.19 -10.48 -17.58
C ALA A 9 -0.51 -11.52 -16.49
N ARG A 10 -0.82 -12.76 -16.87
CA ARG A 10 -1.09 -13.85 -15.90
C ARG A 10 0.11 -14.19 -15.02
N PHE A 11 1.33 -14.00 -15.52
CA PHE A 11 2.56 -14.26 -14.76
C PHE A 11 3.11 -13.01 -14.08
N LYS A 12 2.53 -11.84 -14.36
CA LYS A 12 2.89 -10.61 -13.65
C LYS A 12 2.25 -10.60 -12.27
N GLN A 13 3.01 -10.12 -11.29
CA GLN A 13 2.49 -9.80 -9.97
C GLN A 13 2.18 -8.30 -9.93
N PRO A 14 0.90 -7.89 -10.07
CA PRO A 14 0.53 -6.48 -10.10
C PRO A 14 0.86 -5.74 -8.80
N GLU A 15 1.04 -6.47 -7.69
CA GLU A 15 1.44 -5.92 -6.39
C GLU A 15 2.88 -5.35 -6.40
N TYR A 16 3.71 -5.76 -7.37
CA TYR A 16 5.14 -5.39 -7.44
C TYR A 16 5.58 -4.88 -8.82
N THR A 17 4.64 -4.70 -9.76
CA THR A 17 4.92 -4.26 -11.13
C THR A 17 3.96 -3.14 -11.54
N GLY A 18 4.25 -2.46 -12.66
CA GLY A 18 3.46 -1.31 -13.09
C GLY A 18 3.69 -0.11 -12.18
N GLU A 19 2.60 0.50 -11.69
CA GLU A 19 2.61 1.64 -10.77
C GLU A 19 3.20 1.29 -9.41
N ASN A 20 3.07 0.03 -8.97
CA ASN A 20 3.61 -0.46 -7.69
C ASN A 20 5.10 -0.88 -7.77
N ARG A 21 5.81 -0.54 -8.85
CA ARG A 21 7.20 -0.95 -9.06
C ARG A 21 8.16 -0.08 -8.24
N CYS A 22 9.00 -0.72 -7.43
CA CYS A 22 10.15 -0.06 -6.80
C CYS A 22 11.28 0.20 -7.83
N LEU A 23 11.50 1.46 -8.22
CA LEU A 23 12.58 1.85 -9.13
C LEU A 23 13.98 1.59 -8.56
N PRO A 24 14.31 2.01 -7.32
CA PRO A 24 15.61 1.72 -6.71
C PRO A 24 15.90 0.21 -6.66
N CYS A 25 14.90 -0.59 -6.27
CA CYS A 25 15.01 -2.05 -6.23
C CYS A 25 15.26 -2.64 -7.63
N THR A 26 14.62 -2.11 -8.66
CA THR A 26 14.82 -2.55 -10.05
C THR A 26 16.25 -2.28 -10.51
N VAL A 27 16.80 -1.10 -10.20
CA VAL A 27 18.19 -0.74 -10.52
C VAL A 27 19.16 -1.69 -9.83
N VAL A 28 19.04 -1.87 -8.51
CA VAL A 28 19.92 -2.73 -7.72
C VAL A 28 19.84 -4.19 -8.21
N ASN A 29 18.64 -4.73 -8.40
CA ASN A 29 18.45 -6.10 -8.91
C ASN A 29 19.07 -6.29 -10.31
N THR A 30 19.00 -5.28 -11.17
CA THR A 30 19.59 -5.33 -12.51
C THR A 30 21.12 -5.31 -12.45
N ILE A 31 21.71 -4.49 -11.56
CA ILE A 31 23.15 -4.47 -11.33
C ILE A 31 23.62 -5.84 -10.81
N ILE A 32 22.92 -6.41 -9.83
CA ILE A 32 23.24 -7.74 -9.29
C ILE A 32 23.17 -8.80 -10.39
N ALA A 33 22.11 -8.79 -11.21
CA ALA A 33 21.96 -9.72 -12.32
C ALA A 33 23.14 -9.62 -13.32
N LEU A 34 23.55 -8.40 -13.69
CA LEU A 34 24.69 -8.18 -14.58
C LEU A 34 26.00 -8.70 -13.99
N VAL A 35 26.29 -8.37 -12.72
CA VAL A 35 27.51 -8.80 -12.03
C VAL A 35 27.57 -10.32 -11.93
N LEU A 36 26.48 -10.97 -11.52
CA LEU A 36 26.40 -12.43 -11.43
C LEU A 36 26.58 -13.09 -12.79
N SER A 37 25.93 -12.58 -13.85
CA SER A 37 26.10 -13.10 -15.20
C SER A 37 27.53 -12.99 -15.70
N VAL A 38 28.20 -11.85 -15.50
CA VAL A 38 29.62 -11.67 -15.88
C VAL A 38 30.54 -12.61 -15.09
N ALA A 39 30.31 -12.76 -13.78
CA ALA A 39 31.07 -13.69 -12.95
C ALA A 39 30.92 -15.14 -13.43
N VAL A 40 29.70 -15.57 -13.79
CA VAL A 40 29.43 -16.91 -14.34
C VAL A 40 30.10 -17.11 -15.70
N VAL A 41 30.03 -16.12 -16.60
CA VAL A 41 30.74 -16.16 -17.90
C VAL A 41 32.23 -16.39 -17.66
N ALA A 42 32.85 -15.58 -16.80
CA ALA A 42 34.27 -15.68 -16.51
C ALA A 42 34.66 -17.02 -15.86
N GLY A 43 33.86 -17.52 -14.93
CA GLY A 43 34.10 -18.81 -14.26
C GLY A 43 34.02 -20.00 -15.22
N VAL A 44 32.92 -20.09 -15.98
CA VAL A 44 32.70 -21.18 -16.94
C VAL A 44 33.68 -21.10 -18.11
N ALA A 45 34.02 -19.89 -18.58
CA ALA A 45 34.99 -19.70 -19.65
C ALA A 45 36.39 -20.23 -19.29
N ARG A 46 36.78 -20.16 -18.00
CA ARG A 46 38.06 -20.69 -17.52
C ARG A 46 38.12 -22.21 -17.43
N VAL A 47 36.99 -22.86 -17.16
CA VAL A 47 36.93 -24.31 -16.90
C VAL A 47 36.56 -25.10 -18.16
N THR A 48 35.73 -24.52 -19.03
CA THR A 48 35.14 -25.23 -20.18
C THR A 48 35.52 -24.58 -21.50
N SER A 49 34.89 -23.46 -21.86
CA SER A 49 35.22 -22.69 -23.07
C SER A 49 34.55 -21.31 -23.03
N PRO A 50 35.07 -20.32 -23.76
CA PRO A 50 34.45 -18.99 -23.84
C PRO A 50 33.00 -19.02 -24.36
N ILE A 51 32.71 -19.90 -25.32
CA ILE A 51 31.37 -20.06 -25.90
C ILE A 51 30.40 -20.63 -24.86
N ALA A 52 30.82 -21.64 -24.10
CA ALA A 52 30.00 -22.20 -23.03
C ALA A 52 29.72 -21.16 -21.93
N GLY A 53 30.73 -20.36 -21.56
CA GLY A 53 30.55 -19.29 -20.58
C GLY A 53 29.53 -18.25 -21.03
N LEU A 54 29.64 -17.77 -22.27
CA LEU A 54 28.68 -16.83 -22.85
C LEU A 54 27.26 -17.39 -22.89
N ALA A 55 27.08 -18.64 -23.32
CA ALA A 55 25.76 -19.26 -23.40
C ALA A 55 25.08 -19.32 -22.03
N VAL A 56 25.79 -19.79 -20.99
CA VAL A 56 25.24 -19.87 -19.63
C VAL A 56 24.95 -18.47 -19.06
N GLY A 57 25.86 -17.52 -19.26
CA GLY A 57 25.68 -16.15 -18.79
C GLY A 57 24.47 -15.45 -19.40
N VAL A 58 24.23 -15.64 -20.69
CA VAL A 58 23.06 -15.08 -21.41
C VAL A 58 21.76 -15.70 -20.90
N VAL A 59 21.73 -17.02 -20.70
CA VAL A 59 20.55 -17.70 -20.14
C VAL A 59 20.24 -17.18 -18.74
N LEU A 60 21.26 -17.09 -17.88
CA LEU A 60 21.10 -16.55 -16.53
C LEU A 60 20.57 -15.11 -16.56
N LEU A 61 21.18 -14.24 -17.36
CA LEU A 61 20.76 -12.84 -17.47
C LEU A 61 19.32 -12.73 -17.96
N GLY A 62 18.95 -13.50 -18.99
CA GLY A 62 17.60 -13.54 -19.54
C GLY A 62 16.57 -14.00 -18.50
N CYS A 63 16.87 -15.04 -17.73
CA CYS A 63 16.03 -15.51 -16.64
C CYS A 63 15.89 -14.45 -15.52
N SER A 64 16.99 -13.81 -15.13
CA SER A 64 17.01 -12.75 -14.11
C SER A 64 16.18 -11.53 -14.53
N LEU A 65 16.37 -11.05 -15.76
CA LEU A 65 15.58 -9.94 -16.31
C LEU A 65 14.11 -10.31 -16.45
N GLY A 66 13.82 -11.56 -16.83
CA GLY A 66 12.45 -12.09 -16.85
C GLY A 66 11.80 -12.07 -15.47
N ALA A 67 12.51 -12.49 -14.42
CA ALA A 67 12.03 -12.44 -13.04
C ALA A 67 11.77 -11.00 -12.57
N ILE A 68 12.70 -10.07 -12.84
CA ILE A 68 12.55 -8.64 -12.49
C ILE A 68 11.39 -7.99 -13.26
N TYR A 69 11.19 -8.36 -14.53
CA TYR A 69 10.11 -7.82 -15.34
C TYR A 69 8.73 -8.31 -14.88
N LEU A 70 8.61 -9.62 -14.59
CA LEU A 70 7.34 -10.25 -14.24
C LEU A 70 6.98 -10.08 -12.76
N ARG A 71 7.95 -10.13 -11.85
CA ARG A 71 7.70 -10.12 -10.40
C ARG A 71 8.22 -8.88 -9.67
N GLY A 72 9.05 -8.06 -10.31
CA GLY A 72 9.65 -6.88 -9.66
C GLY A 72 10.88 -7.19 -8.80
N TYR A 73 11.24 -8.47 -8.63
CA TYR A 73 12.39 -8.89 -7.85
C TYR A 73 13.23 -10.00 -8.50
N LEU A 74 14.52 -10.02 -8.18
CA LEU A 74 15.47 -11.02 -8.67
C LEU A 74 15.37 -12.35 -7.92
N VAL A 75 15.23 -12.31 -6.60
CA VAL A 75 15.19 -13.49 -5.71
C VAL A 75 13.80 -13.63 -5.08
N PRO A 76 13.14 -14.80 -5.18
CA PRO A 76 11.83 -15.03 -4.59
C PRO A 76 11.76 -14.69 -3.09
N GLY A 77 10.73 -13.95 -2.69
CA GLY A 77 10.50 -13.58 -1.29
C GLY A 77 11.34 -12.41 -0.77
N THR A 78 12.15 -11.75 -1.61
CA THR A 78 12.90 -10.54 -1.21
C THR A 78 12.04 -9.46 -0.55
N PRO A 79 10.82 -9.14 -1.03
CA PRO A 79 9.98 -8.16 -0.34
C PRO A 79 9.68 -8.53 1.11
N GLU A 80 9.39 -9.81 1.38
CA GLU A 80 9.07 -10.31 2.72
C GLU A 80 10.32 -10.33 3.61
N LEU A 81 11.45 -10.80 3.07
CA LEU A 81 12.72 -10.81 3.78
C LEU A 81 13.19 -9.40 4.14
N THR A 82 13.06 -8.42 3.25
CA THR A 82 13.45 -7.04 3.55
C THR A 82 12.56 -6.45 4.64
N LYS A 83 11.25 -6.73 4.64
CA LYS A 83 10.35 -6.24 5.69
C LYS A 83 10.69 -6.82 7.06
N GLN A 84 11.06 -8.10 7.13
CA GLN A 84 11.33 -8.78 8.39
C GLN A 84 12.73 -8.49 8.95
N TYR A 85 13.72 -8.26 8.09
CA TYR A 85 15.13 -8.24 8.50
C TYR A 85 15.88 -6.93 8.22
N PHE A 86 15.37 -6.04 7.36
CA PHE A 86 16.08 -4.78 7.11
C PHE A 86 15.70 -3.70 8.13
N PRO A 87 16.69 -2.96 8.64
CA PRO A 87 16.43 -1.84 9.53
C PRO A 87 15.72 -0.69 8.77
N PRO A 88 14.93 0.15 9.46
CA PRO A 88 14.15 1.24 8.85
C PRO A 88 14.95 2.18 7.96
N TRP A 89 16.16 2.57 8.37
CA TRP A 89 17.02 3.46 7.60
C TRP A 89 17.41 2.88 6.23
N LEU A 90 17.54 1.56 6.12
CA LEU A 90 17.89 0.88 4.87
C LEU A 90 16.68 0.74 3.96
N LEU A 91 15.47 0.57 4.51
CA LEU A 91 14.22 0.57 3.75
C LEU A 91 13.90 1.96 3.18
N GLY A 92 14.20 3.03 3.92
CA GLY A 92 14.09 4.40 3.44
C GLY A 92 14.91 4.67 2.17
N LEU A 93 16.10 4.08 2.05
CA LEU A 93 16.91 4.17 0.81
C LEU A 93 16.26 3.55 -0.42
N PHE A 94 15.27 2.67 -0.24
CA PHE A 94 14.48 2.08 -1.33
C PHE A 94 13.17 2.84 -1.60
N GLY A 95 12.95 4.00 -0.98
CA GLY A 95 11.71 4.77 -1.08
C GLY A 95 10.51 4.05 -0.46
N LYS A 96 10.79 3.19 0.51
CA LYS A 96 9.80 2.43 1.28
C LYS A 96 9.91 2.94 2.72
N GLU A 97 9.34 4.11 2.98
CA GLU A 97 9.14 4.55 4.37
C GLU A 97 8.33 3.44 5.08
N PRO A 98 8.69 3.05 6.31
CA PRO A 98 7.81 2.18 7.09
C PRO A 98 6.44 2.85 7.19
N GLU A 99 5.37 2.07 7.01
CA GLU A 99 3.96 2.53 7.03
C GLU A 99 3.51 3.18 8.36
N GLY A 100 4.43 3.50 9.28
CA GLY A 100 4.19 4.29 10.50
C GLY A 100 4.59 5.76 10.40
N GLN A 101 5.25 6.21 9.33
CA GLN A 101 5.48 7.62 9.06
C GLN A 101 4.64 7.99 7.84
N THR A 102 3.37 8.30 8.11
CA THR A 102 2.63 9.12 7.16
C THR A 102 3.30 10.48 7.25
N ASP A 103 4.33 10.70 6.44
CA ASP A 103 4.81 12.06 6.15
C ASP A 103 3.68 12.65 5.29
N VAL A 104 2.65 13.12 5.99
CA VAL A 104 1.58 13.89 5.40
C VAL A 104 2.30 15.14 4.93
N THR A 105 2.67 15.18 3.65
CA THR A 105 2.91 16.44 2.94
C THR A 105 1.56 17.14 2.83
N ALA A 106 0.99 17.51 3.98
CA ALA A 106 0.04 18.57 4.08
C ALA A 106 0.88 19.82 3.92
N ASP A 107 0.47 20.66 2.99
CA ASP A 107 1.04 21.98 2.72
C ASP A 107 0.72 22.95 3.89
N THR A 108 0.86 22.48 5.13
CA THR A 108 0.60 23.22 6.37
C THR A 108 1.65 22.81 7.39
N GLU A 109 2.45 23.80 7.77
CA GLU A 109 3.40 23.90 8.89
C GLU A 109 2.71 23.69 10.24
N ILE A 110 1.95 22.61 10.41
CA ILE A 110 1.21 22.32 11.63
C ILE A 110 1.69 20.98 12.15
N ASP A 111 2.38 21.02 13.29
CA ASP A 111 2.73 19.85 14.08
C ASP A 111 1.49 19.43 14.89
N PRO A 112 0.77 18.37 14.50
CA PRO A 112 -0.48 17.99 15.14
C PRO A 112 -0.27 17.55 16.59
N GLU A 113 0.90 16.99 16.93
CA GLU A 113 1.21 16.55 18.28
C GLU A 113 1.36 17.75 19.20
N ALA A 114 2.20 18.71 18.80
CA ALA A 114 2.42 19.94 19.56
C ALA A 114 1.14 20.75 19.75
N GLU A 115 0.31 20.86 18.70
CA GLU A 115 -0.97 21.58 18.79
C GLU A 115 -1.97 20.89 19.72
N LEU A 116 -2.13 19.57 19.60
CA LEU A 116 -3.08 18.81 20.43
C LEU A 116 -2.65 18.76 21.91
N LEU A 117 -1.34 18.73 22.19
CA LEU A 117 -0.81 18.94 23.53
C LEU A 117 -1.07 20.38 24.01
N GLY A 118 -0.84 21.37 23.14
CA GLY A 118 -1.02 22.79 23.44
C GLY A 118 -2.46 23.17 23.82
N VAL A 119 -3.45 22.54 23.20
CA VAL A 119 -4.88 22.73 23.53
C VAL A 119 -5.37 21.80 24.65
N GLY A 120 -4.51 20.95 25.20
CA GLY A 120 -4.86 20.01 26.27
C GLY A 120 -5.78 18.87 25.84
N ALA A 121 -5.78 18.53 24.55
CA ALA A 121 -6.47 17.34 24.05
C ALA A 121 -5.68 16.05 24.35
N LEU A 122 -4.35 16.15 24.34
CA LEU A 122 -3.42 15.06 24.64
C LEU A 122 -2.60 15.32 25.91
N GLU A 123 -2.15 14.24 26.54
CA GLU A 123 -1.19 14.20 27.65
C GLU A 123 -0.31 12.94 27.52
N PRO A 124 0.91 12.92 28.07
CA PRO A 124 1.69 11.68 28.13
C PRO A 124 0.92 10.57 28.85
N CYS A 125 0.94 9.36 28.31
CA CYS A 125 0.35 8.21 29.00
C CYS A 125 1.11 7.89 30.29
N GLU A 126 0.43 7.25 31.26
CA GLU A 126 1.06 6.83 32.53
C GLU A 126 2.18 5.79 32.31
N GLU A 127 2.07 4.99 31.25
CA GLU A 127 3.05 3.97 30.86
C GLU A 127 3.40 4.11 29.37
N GLY A 128 4.70 4.15 29.07
CA GLY A 128 5.20 4.24 27.69
C GLY A 128 5.61 5.65 27.26
N GLU A 129 5.99 5.77 25.99
CA GLU A 129 6.35 7.04 25.34
C GLU A 129 5.21 7.60 24.48
N ASP A 130 4.02 7.00 24.57
CA ASP A 130 2.84 7.40 23.79
C ASP A 130 2.06 8.54 24.44
N LEU A 131 1.20 9.18 23.63
CA LEU A 131 0.24 10.19 24.09
C LEU A 131 -1.17 9.63 24.21
N CYS A 132 -1.84 10.04 25.27
CA CYS A 132 -3.19 9.67 25.65
C CYS A 132 -4.11 10.88 25.56
N LEU A 133 -5.39 10.65 25.24
CA LEU A 133 -6.41 11.70 25.40
C LEU A 133 -6.52 12.09 26.87
N THR A 134 -6.59 13.39 27.14
CA THR A 134 -6.95 13.87 28.47
C THR A 134 -8.34 13.40 28.86
N ALA A 135 -8.58 13.19 30.15
CA ALA A 135 -9.88 12.70 30.62
C ALA A 135 -11.05 13.58 30.17
N SER A 136 -10.89 14.91 30.25
CA SER A 136 -11.90 15.89 29.84
C SER A 136 -12.13 15.88 28.33
N PHE A 137 -11.05 15.84 27.53
CA PHE A 137 -11.20 15.80 26.08
C PHE A 137 -11.86 14.49 25.63
N ARG A 138 -11.43 13.35 26.20
CA ARG A 138 -12.06 12.05 25.95
C ARG A 138 -13.57 12.08 26.19
N GLU A 139 -14.00 12.61 27.33
CA GLU A 139 -15.42 12.69 27.68
C GLU A 139 -16.19 13.56 26.67
N SER A 140 -15.73 14.79 26.42
CA SER A 140 -16.35 15.69 25.45
C SER A 140 -16.38 15.11 24.03
N TRP A 141 -15.32 14.43 23.61
CA TRP A 141 -15.20 13.84 22.29
C TRP A 141 -16.20 12.70 22.09
N PHE A 142 -16.31 11.79 23.06
CA PHE A 142 -17.27 10.69 22.98
C PHE A 142 -18.72 11.16 23.14
N GLU A 143 -18.96 12.21 23.94
CA GLU A 143 -20.28 12.85 24.03
C GLU A 143 -20.69 13.44 22.67
N GLU A 144 -19.81 14.21 22.03
CA GLU A 144 -20.06 14.80 20.72
C GLU A 144 -20.24 13.75 19.63
N ILE A 145 -19.45 12.67 19.62
CA ILE A 145 -19.67 11.53 18.72
C ILE A 145 -21.06 10.93 18.96
N GLY A 146 -21.48 10.79 20.22
CA GLY A 146 -22.80 10.31 20.59
C GLY A 146 -23.91 11.22 20.07
N ARG A 147 -23.76 12.53 20.22
CA ARG A 147 -24.69 13.55 19.72
C ARG A 147 -24.82 13.51 18.20
N VAL A 148 -23.70 13.47 17.47
CA VAL A 148 -23.69 13.39 16.00
C VAL A 148 -24.39 12.12 15.52
N LYS A 149 -24.15 10.98 16.18
CA LYS A 149 -24.84 9.71 15.87
C LYS A 149 -26.33 9.75 16.18
N ALA A 150 -26.75 10.42 17.26
CA ALA A 150 -28.17 10.58 17.56
C ALA A 150 -28.86 11.49 16.52
N GLU A 151 -28.18 12.57 16.10
CA GLU A 151 -28.62 13.44 14.99
C GLU A 151 -28.55 12.74 13.62
N SER A 152 -27.86 11.59 13.55
CA SER A 152 -27.73 10.76 12.36
C SER A 152 -28.95 9.84 12.13
N GLU A 153 -30.01 9.94 12.94
CA GLU A 153 -31.31 9.35 12.59
C GLU A 153 -31.78 9.91 11.23
N GLY A 154 -31.98 9.04 10.24
CA GLY A 154 -32.29 9.43 8.86
C GLY A 154 -31.07 9.72 7.96
N SER A 155 -29.90 9.16 8.29
CA SER A 155 -28.66 9.39 7.51
C SER A 155 -28.74 8.86 6.09
N ARG A 156 -29.49 7.78 5.85
CA ARG A 156 -29.63 7.21 4.50
C ARG A 156 -30.40 8.14 3.58
N GLU A 157 -31.43 8.81 4.07
CA GLU A 157 -32.19 9.81 3.31
C GLU A 157 -31.30 11.00 2.92
N ARG A 158 -30.46 11.48 3.85
CA ARG A 158 -29.44 12.50 3.52
C ARG A 158 -28.42 12.00 2.50
N LEU A 159 -27.97 10.76 2.62
CA LEU A 159 -27.07 10.14 1.65
C LEU A 159 -27.70 10.07 0.26
N LEU A 160 -28.97 9.67 0.16
CA LEU A 160 -29.70 9.65 -1.10
C LEU A 160 -29.79 11.05 -1.71
N ALA A 161 -30.05 12.07 -0.88
CA ALA A 161 -30.06 13.46 -1.35
C ALA A 161 -28.69 13.93 -1.85
N LEU A 162 -27.61 13.60 -1.13
CA LEU A 162 -26.24 13.91 -1.57
C LEU A 162 -25.88 13.25 -2.90
N LEU A 163 -26.43 12.07 -3.17
CA LEU A 163 -26.19 11.31 -4.39
C LEU A 163 -27.19 11.65 -5.52
N GLY A 164 -28.20 12.49 -5.27
CA GLY A 164 -29.26 12.79 -6.22
C GLY A 164 -30.14 11.58 -6.57
N LEU A 165 -30.39 10.70 -5.58
CA LEU A 165 -31.09 9.43 -5.72
C LEU A 165 -32.43 9.40 -4.97
N GLU A 166 -33.00 10.55 -4.63
CA GLU A 166 -34.23 10.66 -3.83
C GLU A 166 -35.44 10.02 -4.51
N GLU A 167 -35.48 10.06 -5.84
CA GLU A 167 -36.56 9.49 -6.66
C GLU A 167 -36.24 8.08 -7.17
N ALA A 168 -35.02 7.59 -6.96
CA ALA A 168 -34.58 6.28 -7.42
C ALA A 168 -35.04 5.18 -6.45
N ASN A 169 -35.36 4.01 -6.99
CA ASN A 169 -35.64 2.83 -6.16
C ASN A 169 -34.33 2.25 -5.61
N VAL A 170 -33.87 2.81 -4.50
CA VAL A 170 -32.60 2.41 -3.88
C VAL A 170 -32.83 1.32 -2.85
N ARG A 171 -32.09 0.22 -2.99
CA ARG A 171 -32.07 -0.87 -2.01
C ARG A 171 -30.74 -0.87 -1.27
N PHE A 172 -30.79 -1.03 0.05
CA PHE A 172 -29.59 -1.19 0.87
C PHE A 172 -29.42 -2.65 1.28
N THR A 173 -28.18 -3.13 1.27
CA THR A 173 -27.78 -4.43 1.85
C THR A 173 -26.68 -4.22 2.86
N GLU A 174 -26.85 -4.76 4.06
CA GLU A 174 -25.91 -4.63 5.18
C GLU A 174 -24.98 -5.84 5.29
N HIS A 175 -23.73 -5.58 5.67
CA HIS A 175 -22.68 -6.56 5.94
C HIS A 175 -21.91 -6.16 7.21
N GLY A 176 -22.46 -6.50 8.38
CA GLY A 176 -21.92 -6.06 9.66
C GLY A 176 -22.08 -4.54 9.80
N ARG A 177 -20.96 -3.82 9.92
CA ARG A 177 -20.95 -2.35 9.92
C ARG A 177 -21.01 -1.73 8.52
N ALA A 178 -20.61 -2.47 7.49
CA ALA A 178 -20.59 -1.98 6.12
C ALA A 178 -21.97 -2.10 5.46
N PHE A 179 -22.24 -1.29 4.45
CA PHE A 179 -23.44 -1.42 3.63
C PHE A 179 -23.19 -1.04 2.17
N GLN A 180 -24.06 -1.53 1.28
CA GLN A 180 -24.06 -1.24 -0.15
C GLN A 180 -25.42 -0.70 -0.58
N ALA A 181 -25.41 0.29 -1.47
CA ALA A 181 -26.61 0.84 -2.12
C ALA A 181 -26.72 0.31 -3.56
N PHE A 182 -27.93 -0.06 -3.96
CA PHE A 182 -28.25 -0.59 -5.28
C PHE A 182 -29.36 0.22 -5.94
N VAL A 183 -29.20 0.52 -7.23
CA VAL A 183 -30.27 1.05 -8.09
C VAL A 183 -30.45 0.07 -9.25
N ASP A 184 -31.66 -0.44 -9.46
CA ASP A 184 -31.98 -1.43 -10.50
C ASP A 184 -31.04 -2.64 -10.53
N GLY A 185 -30.59 -3.09 -9.34
CA GLY A 185 -29.67 -4.22 -9.18
C GLY A 185 -28.18 -3.90 -9.42
N THR A 186 -27.83 -2.65 -9.73
CA THR A 186 -26.45 -2.19 -9.90
C THR A 186 -25.96 -1.50 -8.63
N VAL A 187 -24.75 -1.85 -8.16
CA VAL A 187 -24.13 -1.19 -7.00
C VAL A 187 -23.76 0.24 -7.37
N VAL A 188 -24.31 1.21 -6.64
CA VAL A 188 -24.01 2.64 -6.81
C VAL A 188 -23.10 3.19 -5.72
N GLY A 189 -22.93 2.47 -4.61
CA GLY A 189 -21.99 2.86 -3.56
C GLY A 189 -21.78 1.78 -2.50
N ARG A 190 -20.63 1.86 -1.82
CA ARG A 190 -20.23 0.99 -0.72
C ARG A 190 -19.58 1.83 0.37
N TRP A 191 -19.99 1.58 1.61
CA TRP A 191 -19.46 2.26 2.79
C TRP A 191 -19.06 1.23 3.83
N GLU A 192 -17.91 1.45 4.45
CA GLU A 192 -17.33 0.56 5.48
C GLU A 192 -18.01 0.72 6.85
N SER A 193 -18.77 1.81 7.04
CA SER A 193 -19.62 2.08 8.20
C SER A 193 -20.70 3.10 7.85
N GLU A 194 -21.74 3.21 8.67
CA GLU A 194 -22.69 4.34 8.58
C GLU A 194 -22.02 5.69 8.81
N ALA A 195 -20.98 5.74 9.64
CA ALA A 195 -20.22 6.97 9.89
C ALA A 195 -19.26 7.35 8.74
N ALA A 196 -19.14 6.53 7.70
CA ALA A 196 -18.21 6.76 6.60
C ALA A 196 -18.77 7.66 5.48
N PHE A 197 -19.95 8.26 5.68
CA PHE A 197 -20.59 9.16 4.72
C PHE A 197 -21.18 10.40 5.40
#